data_AF-A0A6S6TBW7-F1
#
_entry.id   AF-A0A6S6TBW7-F1
#
_cell.length_a   1.000
_cell.length_b   1.000
_cell.length_c   1.000
_cell.angle_alpha   90.00
_cell.angle_beta   90.00
_cell.angle_gamma   90.00
#
_symmetry.space_group_name_H-M   'P 1'
#
loop_
_entity.id
_entity.type
_entity.pdbx_description
1 polymer ?
#
loop_
_entity_poly.entity_id
_entity_poly.type
_entity_poly.pdbx_seq_one_letter_code
_entity_poly.pdbx_strand_id
1 'polypeptide(L)'
;MEKDNYENHITMLLDFKQNLVALQRHIQVIKEKYQKQIDVMENAGFVEDIILSLKHRFQAFSSQIDEIDRQLMEHNHKIDVQKETLTTLRSIARMN
;
A
#
# COMPACT_ATOMS: atom_id res chain seq x y z
N MET A 1 14.67 6.36 -29.86
CA MET A 1 15.04 7.29 -28.78
C MET A 1 13.83 7.83 -28.02
N GLU A 2 12.96 8.68 -28.58
CA GLU A 2 11.77 9.15 -27.81
C GLU A 2 10.72 8.06 -27.54
N LYS A 3 10.43 7.19 -28.53
CA LYS A 3 9.50 6.05 -28.39
C LYS A 3 9.91 5.07 -27.27
N ASP A 4 11.20 4.76 -27.17
CA ASP A 4 11.76 3.86 -26.15
C ASP A 4 11.64 4.48 -24.74
N ASN A 5 11.70 5.81 -24.65
CA ASN A 5 11.64 6.51 -23.37
C ASN A 5 10.24 6.38 -22.70
N TYR A 6 9.16 6.50 -23.48
CA TYR A 6 7.79 6.34 -22.97
C TYR A 6 7.51 4.91 -22.50
N GLU A 7 7.98 3.90 -23.23
CA GLU A 7 7.77 2.50 -22.84
C GLU A 7 8.56 2.12 -21.59
N ASN A 8 9.79 2.62 -21.46
CA ASN A 8 10.59 2.46 -20.25
C ASN A 8 9.92 3.12 -19.03
N HIS A 9 9.39 4.34 -19.19
CA HIS A 9 8.68 5.03 -18.10
C HIS A 9 7.39 4.32 -17.70
N ILE A 10 6.61 3.84 -18.67
CA ILE A 10 5.39 3.06 -18.40
C ILE A 10 5.73 1.77 -17.64
N THR A 11 6.81 1.09 -18.03
CA THR A 11 7.27 -0.13 -17.36
C THR A 11 7.68 0.15 -15.91
N MET A 12 8.47 1.20 -15.70
CA MET A 12 8.88 1.63 -14.35
C MET A 12 7.67 1.97 -13.46
N LEU A 13 6.66 2.64 -13.98
CA LEU A 13 5.41 2.95 -13.25
C LEU A 13 4.64 1.67 -12.86
N LEU A 14 4.61 0.66 -13.75
CA LEU A 14 3.96 -0.61 -13.46
C LEU A 14 4.71 -1.40 -12.37
N ASP A 15 6.04 -1.45 -12.43
CA ASP A 15 6.86 -2.12 -11.43
C ASP A 15 6.71 -1.44 -10.06
N PHE A 16 6.72 -0.10 -10.04
CA PHE A 16 6.49 0.66 -8.82
C PHE A 16 5.09 0.38 -8.24
N LYS A 17 4.05 0.34 -9.08
CA LYS A 17 2.68 -0.04 -8.66
C LYS A 17 2.63 -1.43 -8.03
N GLN A 18 3.31 -2.41 -8.61
CA GLN A 18 3.36 -3.77 -8.05
C GLN A 18 4.01 -3.77 -6.66
N ASN A 19 5.10 -3.02 -6.48
CA ASN A 19 5.75 -2.88 -5.18
C ASN A 19 4.84 -2.22 -4.14
N LEU A 20 4.07 -1.18 -4.52
CA LEU A 20 3.09 -0.56 -3.61
C LEU A 20 1.99 -1.54 -3.19
N VAL A 21 1.47 -2.34 -4.12
CA VAL A 21 0.47 -3.38 -3.81
C VAL A 21 1.05 -4.46 -2.90
N ALA A 22 2.30 -4.88 -3.12
CA ALA A 22 2.97 -5.84 -2.24
C ALA A 22 3.14 -5.27 -0.82
N LEU A 23 3.60 -4.02 -0.71
CA LEU A 23 3.74 -3.33 0.56
C LEU A 23 2.40 -3.21 1.30
N GLN A 24 1.34 -2.87 0.59
CA GLN A 24 -0.04 -2.82 1.12
C GLN A 24 -0.44 -4.16 1.77
N ARG A 25 -0.21 -5.27 1.05
CA ARG A 25 -0.49 -6.63 1.57
C ARG A 25 0.34 -6.96 2.79
N HIS A 26 1.64 -6.63 2.78
CA HIS A 26 2.51 -6.90 3.92
C HIS A 26 2.06 -6.17 5.19
N ILE A 27 1.69 -4.91 5.04
CA ILE A 27 1.18 -4.07 6.14
C ILE A 27 -0.12 -4.65 6.71
N GLN A 28 -1.06 -5.05 5.85
CA GLN A 28 -2.31 -5.65 6.26
C GLN A 28 -2.10 -6.97 7.03
N VAL A 29 -1.18 -7.83 6.55
CA VAL A 29 -0.82 -9.07 7.25
C VAL A 29 -0.22 -8.80 8.63
N ILE A 30 0.59 -7.75 8.79
CA ILE A 30 1.14 -7.37 10.10
C ILE A 30 0.00 -6.94 11.03
N LYS A 31 -0.90 -6.07 10.57
CA LYS A 31 -2.07 -5.63 11.34
C LYS A 31 -2.92 -6.81 11.82
N GLU A 32 -3.23 -7.75 10.94
CA GLU A 32 -4.00 -8.95 11.28
C GLU A 32 -3.29 -9.86 12.29
N LYS A 33 -1.97 -10.04 12.15
CA LYS A 33 -1.18 -10.84 13.10
C LYS A 33 -1.19 -10.24 14.50
N TYR A 34 -1.05 -8.92 14.62
CA TYR A 34 -1.11 -8.25 15.92
C TYR A 34 -2.50 -8.34 16.55
N GLN A 35 -3.57 -8.15 15.78
CA GLN A 35 -4.93 -8.34 16.28
C GLN A 35 -5.12 -9.77 16.80
N LYS A 36 -4.68 -10.78 16.04
CA LYS A 36 -4.78 -12.18 16.44
C LYS A 36 -4.01 -12.48 17.73
N GLN A 37 -2.85 -11.86 17.95
CA GLN A 37 -2.09 -12.02 19.19
C GLN A 37 -2.87 -11.48 20.39
N ILE A 38 -3.51 -10.31 20.24
CA ILE A 38 -4.38 -9.74 21.27
C ILE A 38 -5.54 -10.71 21.55
N ASP A 39 -6.25 -11.14 20.51
CA ASP A 39 -7.40 -12.04 20.65
C ASP A 39 -7.03 -13.35 21.38
N VAL A 40 -5.87 -13.93 21.06
CA VAL A 40 -5.36 -15.12 21.75
C VAL A 40 -5.08 -14.85 23.22
N MET A 41 -4.49 -13.70 23.55
CA MET A 41 -4.22 -13.32 24.94
C MET A 41 -5.50 -13.06 25.73
N GLU A 42 -6.52 -12.46 25.11
CA GLU A 42 -7.84 -12.30 25.75
C GLU A 42 -8.47 -13.65 26.07
N ASN A 43 -8.50 -14.54 25.07
CA ASN A 43 -9.14 -15.86 25.21
C ASN A 43 -8.39 -16.79 26.17
N ALA A 44 -7.08 -16.58 26.36
CA ALA A 44 -6.27 -17.34 27.30
C ALA A 44 -6.37 -16.81 28.76
N GLY A 45 -7.15 -15.75 29.01
CA GLY A 45 -7.38 -15.21 30.34
C GLY A 45 -6.17 -14.49 30.94
N PHE A 46 -5.34 -13.85 30.10
CA PHE A 46 -4.26 -13.00 30.59
C PHE A 46 -4.82 -11.80 31.38
N VAL A 47 -3.97 -11.20 32.23
CA VAL A 47 -4.35 -10.07 33.09
C VAL A 47 -4.86 -8.90 32.25
N GLU A 48 -6.03 -8.37 32.62
CA GLU A 48 -6.74 -7.32 31.90
C GLU A 48 -5.87 -6.06 31.67
N ASP A 49 -5.06 -5.66 32.65
CA ASP A 49 -4.14 -4.52 32.54
C ASP A 49 -3.08 -4.68 31.43
N ILE A 50 -2.63 -5.92 31.18
CA ILE A 50 -1.66 -6.22 30.11
C ILE A 50 -2.36 -6.14 28.75
N ILE A 51 -3.56 -6.70 28.66
CA ILE A 51 -4.36 -6.72 27.43
C ILE A 51 -4.80 -5.31 27.03
N LEU A 52 -5.27 -4.50 27.98
CA LEU A 52 -5.68 -3.11 27.73
C LEU A 52 -4.54 -2.28 27.14
N SER A 53 -3.33 -2.39 27.72
CA SER A 53 -2.13 -1.73 27.20
C SER A 53 -1.80 -2.17 25.76
N LEU A 54 -1.91 -3.46 25.46
CA LEU A 54 -1.71 -4.00 24.11
C LEU A 54 -2.77 -3.50 23.13
N LYS A 55 -4.05 -3.45 23.52
CA LYS A 55 -5.14 -2.88 22.71
C LYS A 55 -4.90 -1.42 22.37
N HIS A 56 -4.49 -0.60 23.33
CA HIS A 56 -4.18 0.81 23.08
C HIS A 56 -3.02 0.98 22.09
N ARG A 57 -1.94 0.20 22.26
CA ARG A 57 -0.80 0.22 21.32
C ARG A 57 -1.22 -0.24 19.93
N PHE A 58 -2.03 -1.29 19.84
CA PHE A 58 -2.55 -1.78 18.59
C PHE A 58 -3.47 -0.78 17.90
N GLN A 59 -4.31 -0.07 18.65
CA GLN A 59 -5.17 0.98 18.08
C GLN A 59 -4.32 2.09 17.44
N ALA A 60 -3.31 2.59 18.15
CA ALA A 60 -2.39 3.60 17.60
C ALA A 60 -1.65 3.09 16.36
N PHE A 61 -1.13 1.86 16.41
CA PHE A 61 -0.50 1.21 15.26
C PHE A 61 -1.48 1.05 14.08
N SER A 62 -2.70 0.57 14.33
CA SER A 62 -3.74 0.40 13.32
C SER A 62 -4.04 1.72 12.62
N SER A 63 -4.19 2.82 13.36
CA SER A 63 -4.44 4.13 12.75
C SER A 63 -3.28 4.60 11.86
N GLN A 64 -2.03 4.32 12.25
CA GLN A 64 -0.88 4.61 11.39
C GLN A 64 -0.87 3.75 10.13
N ILE A 65 -1.20 2.47 10.26
CA ILE A 65 -1.35 1.56 9.12
C ILE A 65 -2.45 2.03 8.16
N ASP A 66 -3.60 2.45 8.68
CA ASP A 66 -4.73 2.92 7.86
C ASP A 66 -4.36 4.20 7.09
N GLU A 67 -3.55 5.09 7.69
CA GLU A 67 -3.02 6.27 6.99
C GLU A 67 -2.00 5.89 5.90
N ILE A 68 -1.12 4.91 6.15
CA ILE A 68 -0.21 4.41 5.12
C ILE A 68 -1.00 3.78 3.97
N ASP A 69 -2.02 2.99 4.27
CA ASP A 69 -2.89 2.36 3.27
C ASP A 69 -3.57 3.42 2.38
N ARG A 70 -4.09 4.49 2.99
CA ARG A 70 -4.66 5.64 2.28
C ARG A 70 -3.63 6.30 1.34
N GLN A 71 -2.41 6.52 1.82
CA GLN A 71 -1.33 7.11 1.02
C GLN A 71 -0.92 6.21 -0.15
N LEU A 72 -0.86 4.89 0.06
CA LEU A 72 -0.58 3.92 -1.00
C LEU A 72 -1.67 3.92 -2.07
N MET A 73 -2.94 4.00 -1.69
CA MET A 73 -4.06 4.15 -2.62
C MET A 73 -3.95 5.44 -3.44
N GLU A 74 -3.62 6.56 -2.79
CA GLU A 74 -3.44 7.84 -3.46
C GLU A 74 -2.29 7.79 -4.49
N HIS A 75 -1.17 7.16 -4.13
CA HIS A 75 -0.04 6.96 -5.04
C HIS A 75 -0.38 6.02 -6.20
N ASN A 76 -1.11 4.93 -5.96
CA ASN A 76 -1.59 4.05 -7.02
C ASN A 76 -2.47 4.80 -8.02
N HIS A 77 -3.37 5.67 -7.54
CA HIS A 77 -4.20 6.49 -8.42
C HIS A 77 -3.36 7.48 -9.25
N LYS A 78 -2.39 8.15 -8.63
CA LYS A 78 -1.46 9.06 -9.33
C LYS A 78 -0.68 8.34 -10.44
N ILE A 79 -0.21 7.12 -10.17
CA ILE A 79 0.47 6.29 -11.17
C ILE A 79 -0.45 5.96 -12.35
N ASP A 80 -1.71 5.62 -12.09
CA ASP A 80 -2.67 5.31 -13.15
C ASP A 80 -2.92 6.51 -14.07
N VAL A 81 -3.09 7.71 -13.50
CA VAL A 81 -3.23 8.96 -14.26
C VAL A 81 -1.97 9.27 -15.09
N GLN A 82 -0.78 9.09 -14.50
CA GLN A 82 0.49 9.30 -15.20
C GLN A 82 0.67 8.32 -16.38
N LYS A 83 0.32 7.05 -16.17
CA LYS A 83 0.37 6.03 -17.21
C LYS A 83 -0.57 6.35 -18.38
N GLU A 84 -1.79 6.80 -18.09
CA GLU A 84 -2.75 7.21 -19.11
C GLU A 84 -2.24 8.41 -19.93
N THR A 85 -1.67 9.40 -19.24
CA THR A 85 -1.06 10.58 -19.86
C THR A 85 0.08 10.17 -20.80
N LEU A 86 1.02 9.34 -20.32
CA LEU A 86 2.14 8.85 -21.13
C LEU A 86 1.67 7.99 -22.31
N THR A 87 0.60 7.21 -22.14
CA THR A 87 0.02 6.40 -23.22
C THR A 87 -0.55 7.30 -24.33
N THR A 88 -1.20 8.40 -23.94
CA THR A 88 -1.75 9.41 -24.87
C THR A 88 -0.63 10.17 -25.59
N LEU A 89 0.41 10.61 -24.88
CA LEU A 89 1.56 11.26 -25.50
C LEU A 89 2.26 10.34 -26.51
N ARG A 90 2.40 9.06 -26.16
CA ARG A 90 2.99 8.04 -27.04
C ARG A 90 2.15 7.81 -28.30
N SER A 91 0.82 7.85 -28.22
CA SER A 91 -0.04 7.67 -29.40
C SER A 91 0.08 8.87 -30.35
N ILE A 92 0.09 10.10 -29.81
CA ILE A 92 0.31 11.33 -30.59
C ILE A 92 1.67 11.31 -31.28
N ALA A 93 2.75 10.97 -30.55
CA ALA A 93 4.10 10.84 -31.10
C ALA A 93 4.28 9.68 -32.09
N ARG A 94 3.29 8.79 -32.24
CA ARG A 94 3.26 7.74 -33.26
C ARG A 94 2.52 8.17 -34.54
N MET A 95 1.67 9.20 -34.45
CA MET A 95 0.87 9.71 -35.56
C MET A 95 1.56 10.84 -36.34
N ASN A 96 2.47 11.55 -35.67
CA ASN A 96 3.39 12.52 -36.28
C ASN A 96 4.70 11.86 -36.71
#